data_AF-A0A1Q3UWT2-F1
#
_entry.id   AF-A0A1Q3UWT2-F1
#
_cell.length_a   1.000
_cell.length_b   1.000
_cell.length_c   1.000
_cell.angle_alpha   90.00
_cell.angle_beta   90.00
_cell.angle_gamma   90.00
#
_symmetry.space_group_name_H-M   'P 1'
#
loop_
_entity.id
_entity.type
_entity.pdbx_description
1 polymer ?
#
loop_
_entity_poly.entity_id
_entity_poly.type
_entity_poly.pdbx_seq_one_letter_code
_entity_poly.pdbx_strand_id
1 'polypeptide(L)'
;MSNPPDGAEPLEQVLSLLEYLANELAIARRLVDQGRRIELSGLEDQVGLLCAKTLDLPPAIGRTVRPVLRALRDQVDAVAAILPTASP
;
A
#
# COMPACT_ATOMS: atom_id res chain seq x y z
N MET A 1 24.44 -16.79 -18.33
CA MET A 1 23.37 -16.48 -17.35
C MET A 1 22.98 -15.03 -17.60
N SER A 2 21.80 -14.79 -18.15
CA SER A 2 21.33 -13.43 -18.44
C SER A 2 21.00 -12.73 -17.13
N ASN A 3 21.56 -11.54 -16.91
CA ASN A 3 21.09 -10.67 -15.82
C ASN A 3 19.59 -10.38 -16.05
N PRO A 4 18.77 -10.36 -14.99
CA PRO A 4 17.40 -9.87 -15.10
C PRO A 4 17.42 -8.43 -15.65
N PRO A 5 16.41 -8.02 -16.43
CA PRO A 5 16.35 -6.64 -16.93
C PRO A 5 16.35 -5.69 -15.74
N ASP A 6 17.25 -4.70 -15.76
CA ASP A 6 17.42 -3.70 -14.71
C ASP A 6 16.04 -3.11 -14.32
N GLY A 7 15.56 -3.47 -13.13
CA GLY A 7 14.27 -3.01 -12.59
C GLY A 7 13.19 -4.07 -12.34
N ALA A 8 13.39 -5.34 -12.70
CA ALA A 8 12.42 -6.41 -12.42
C ALA A 8 12.26 -6.71 -10.92
N GLU A 9 13.37 -6.88 -10.19
CA GLU A 9 13.33 -7.17 -8.74
C GLU A 9 12.79 -5.99 -7.91
N PRO A 10 13.20 -4.71 -8.16
CA PRO A 10 12.59 -3.56 -7.48
C PRO A 10 11.08 -3.44 -7.74
N LEU A 11 10.64 -3.71 -8.97
CA LEU A 11 9.22 -3.68 -9.32
C LEU A 11 8.45 -4.77 -8.58
N GLU A 12 8.96 -6.00 -8.55
CA GLU A 12 8.32 -7.11 -7.83
C GLU A 12 8.16 -6.79 -6.34
N GLN A 13 9.19 -6.23 -5.70
CA GLN A 13 9.09 -5.81 -4.30
C GLN A 13 8.02 -4.74 -4.08
N VAL A 14 7.89 -3.76 -4.99
CA VAL A 14 6.84 -2.74 -4.93
C VAL A 14 5.46 -3.38 -5.08
N LEU A 15 5.29 -4.31 -6.02
CA LEU A 15 4.02 -5.00 -6.25
C LEU A 15 3.62 -5.89 -5.07
N SER A 16 4.55 -6.63 -4.49
CA SER A 16 4.29 -7.46 -3.30
C SER A 16 3.90 -6.60 -2.10
N LEU A 17 4.54 -5.45 -1.90
CA LEU A 17 4.20 -4.56 -0.80
C LEU A 17 2.84 -3.87 -1.02
N LEU A 18 2.51 -3.51 -2.26
CA LEU A 18 1.18 -3.02 -2.64
C LEU A 18 0.08 -4.05 -2.35
N GLU A 19 0.31 -5.30 -2.74
CA GLU A 19 -0.65 -6.40 -2.51
C GLU A 19 -0.84 -6.66 -1.02
N TYR A 20 0.25 -6.71 -0.26
CA TYR A 20 0.21 -6.85 1.19
C TYR A 20 -0.63 -5.75 1.84
N LEU A 21 -0.36 -4.47 1.52
CA LEU A 21 -1.08 -3.33 2.11
C LEU A 21 -2.54 -3.30 1.71
N ALA A 22 -2.86 -3.62 0.44
CA ALA A 22 -4.24 -3.69 -0.01
C ALA A 22 -5.02 -4.78 0.73
N ASN A 23 -4.40 -5.95 0.98
CA ASN A 23 -5.04 -7.02 1.73
C ASN A 23 -5.23 -6.65 3.22
N GLU A 24 -4.24 -6.01 3.86
CA GLU A 24 -4.41 -5.53 5.23
C GLU A 24 -5.54 -4.51 5.35
N LEU A 25 -5.62 -3.52 4.45
CA LEU A 25 -6.71 -2.54 4.44
C LEU A 25 -8.08 -3.17 4.18
N ALA A 26 -8.15 -4.19 3.32
CA ALA A 26 -9.39 -4.93 3.08
C ALA A 26 -9.84 -5.71 4.32
N ILE A 27 -8.92 -6.31 5.06
CA ILE A 27 -9.19 -7.01 6.33
C ILE A 27 -9.63 -6.00 7.39
N ALA A 28 -8.88 -4.90 7.54
CA ALA A 28 -9.18 -3.80 8.45
C ALA A 28 -10.60 -3.28 8.23
N ARG A 29 -10.95 -3.00 6.97
CA ARG A 29 -12.30 -2.56 6.57
C ARG A 29 -13.37 -3.53 7.05
N ARG A 30 -13.21 -4.83 6.76
CA ARG A 30 -14.18 -5.86 7.17
C ARG A 30 -14.35 -5.94 8.68
N LEU A 31 -13.27 -5.78 9.44
CA LEU A 31 -13.32 -5.80 10.90
C LEU A 31 -14.08 -4.58 11.44
N VAL A 32 -13.84 -3.38 10.90
CA VAL A 32 -14.60 -2.18 11.31
C VAL A 32 -16.07 -2.30 10.93
N ASP A 33 -16.39 -2.81 9.74
CA ASP A 33 -17.78 -3.04 9.32
C ASP A 33 -18.51 -4.04 10.25
N GLN A 34 -17.79 -4.91 10.96
CA GLN A 34 -18.31 -5.82 12.00
C GLN A 34 -18.40 -5.18 13.39
N GLY A 35 -18.12 -3.88 13.52
CA GLY A 35 -18.10 -3.16 14.79
C GLY A 35 -16.87 -3.46 15.66
N ARG A 36 -15.83 -4.08 15.09
CA ARG A 36 -14.57 -4.34 15.81
C ARG A 36 -13.72 -3.08 15.83
N ARG A 37 -13.05 -2.84 16.96
CA ARG A 37 -11.91 -1.91 17.00
C ARG A 37 -10.72 -2.55 16.32
N ILE A 38 -10.00 -1.75 15.54
CA ILE A 38 -8.77 -2.15 14.87
C ILE A 38 -7.66 -1.18 15.24
N GLU A 39 -6.43 -1.68 15.25
CA GLU A 39 -5.22 -0.89 15.35
C GLU A 39 -4.46 -1.05 14.04
N LEU A 40 -4.05 0.08 13.44
CA LEU A 40 -3.29 0.12 12.19
C LEU A 40 -1.85 0.57 12.44
N SER A 41 -1.29 0.15 13.58
CA SER A 41 0.09 0.46 13.93
C SER A 41 1.05 -0.11 12.88
N GLY A 42 2.05 0.69 12.49
CA GLY A 42 3.02 0.31 11.45
C GLY A 42 2.55 0.53 10.01
N LEU A 43 1.27 0.88 9.77
CA LEU A 43 0.79 1.20 8.42
C LEU A 43 1.55 2.39 7.82
N GLU A 44 1.83 3.42 8.62
CA GLU A 44 2.61 4.59 8.19
C GLU A 44 4.02 4.20 7.75
N ASP A 45 4.72 3.36 8.52
CA ASP A 45 6.07 2.89 8.20
C ASP A 45 6.08 2.05 6.91
N GLN A 46 5.08 1.18 6.73
CA GLN A 46 4.97 0.34 5.54
C GLN A 46 4.63 1.16 4.28
N VAL A 47 3.75 2.16 4.41
CA VAL A 47 3.47 3.12 3.33
C VAL A 47 4.70 3.97 3.03
N GLY A 48 5.46 4.39 4.03
CA GLY A 48 6.74 5.08 3.88
C GLY A 48 7.76 4.23 3.10
N LEU A 49 7.88 2.95 3.44
CA LEU A 49 8.72 2.00 2.72
C LEU A 49 8.28 1.81 1.27
N LEU A 50 6.97 1.70 1.03
CA LEU A 50 6.41 1.61 -0.32
C LEU A 50 6.75 2.86 -1.14
N CYS A 51 6.61 4.05 -0.56
CA CYS A 51 6.98 5.31 -1.19
C CYS A 51 8.47 5.33 -1.56
N ALA A 52 9.36 4.97 -0.63
CA ALA A 52 10.80 4.90 -0.88
C ALA A 52 11.14 3.96 -2.04
N LYS A 53 10.65 2.71 -1.99
CA LYS A 53 10.88 1.71 -3.05
C LYS A 53 10.31 2.14 -4.40
N THR A 54 9.18 2.84 -4.41
CA THR A 54 8.59 3.37 -5.64
C THR A 54 9.44 4.49 -6.24
N LEU A 55 10.03 5.35 -5.40
CA LEU A 55 10.93 6.42 -5.85
C LEU A 55 12.23 5.89 -6.45
N ASP A 56 12.66 4.70 -6.04
CA ASP A 56 13.83 4.01 -6.59
C ASP A 56 13.56 3.37 -7.98
N LEU A 57 12.30 3.29 -8.43
CA LEU A 57 11.97 2.71 -9.73
C LEU A 57 12.40 3.62 -10.89
N PRO A 58 12.92 3.04 -12.00
CA PRO A 58 13.12 3.79 -13.23
C PRO A 58 11.82 4.48 -13.68
N PRO A 59 11.84 5.72 -14.19
CA PRO A 59 10.62 6.51 -14.46
C PRO A 59 9.60 5.82 -15.37
N ALA A 60 10.04 5.01 -16.34
CA ALA A 60 9.14 4.26 -17.20
C ALA A 60 8.38 3.18 -16.43
N ILE A 61 9.07 2.48 -15.54
CA ILE A 61 8.51 1.44 -14.65
C ILE A 61 7.63 2.09 -13.57
N GLY A 62 8.11 3.17 -12.94
CA GLY A 62 7.33 3.91 -11.94
C GLY A 62 5.99 4.45 -12.46
N ARG A 63 5.88 4.71 -13.78
CA ARG A 63 4.59 5.11 -14.39
C ARG A 63 3.59 3.96 -14.46
N THR A 64 4.03 2.71 -14.60
CA THR A 64 3.13 1.55 -14.73
C THR A 64 2.44 1.21 -13.40
N VAL A 65 3.08 1.49 -12.26
CA VAL A 65 2.51 1.25 -10.92
C VAL A 65 1.54 2.34 -10.44
N ARG A 66 1.45 3.49 -11.13
CA ARG A 66 0.58 4.62 -10.73
C ARG A 66 -0.89 4.26 -10.52
N PRO A 67 -1.54 3.45 -11.39
CA PRO A 67 -2.94 3.08 -11.16
C PRO A 67 -3.14 2.29 -9.87
N VAL A 68 -2.20 1.39 -9.55
CA VAL A 68 -2.27 0.54 -8.34
C VAL A 68 -2.03 1.38 -7.08
N LEU A 69 -1.08 2.32 -7.12
CA LEU A 69 -0.84 3.28 -6.03
C LEU A 69 -2.08 4.16 -5.75
N ARG A 70 -2.79 4.60 -6.81
CA ARG A 70 -4.05 5.32 -6.66
C ARG A 70 -5.12 4.46 -6.00
N ALA A 71 -5.26 3.22 -6.44
CA ALA A 71 -6.21 2.28 -5.84
C ALA A 71 -5.91 2.03 -4.35
N LEU A 72 -4.63 1.89 -3.97
CA LEU A 72 -4.24 1.76 -2.57
C LEU A 72 -4.61 3.02 -1.76
N ARG A 73 -4.29 4.22 -2.27
CA ARG A 73 -4.67 5.47 -1.62
C ARG A 73 -6.18 5.57 -1.42
N ASP A 74 -6.97 5.24 -2.44
CA ASP A 74 -8.43 5.29 -2.36
C ASP A 74 -8.97 4.28 -1.31
N GLN A 75 -8.29 3.14 -1.10
CA GLN A 75 -8.60 2.21 0.00
C GLN A 75 -8.25 2.79 1.38
N VAL A 76 -7.10 3.44 1.52
CA VAL A 76 -6.72 4.14 2.77
C VAL A 76 -7.77 5.18 3.11
N ASP A 77 -8.17 6.02 2.14
CA ASP A 77 -9.20 7.04 2.34
C ASP A 77 -10.54 6.42 2.75
N ALA A 78 -10.92 5.30 2.14
CA ALA A 78 -12.16 4.59 2.47
C ALA A 78 -12.15 3.97 3.87
N VAL A 79 -11.00 3.49 4.35
CA VAL A 79 -10.84 3.02 5.74
C VAL A 79 -10.85 4.20 6.70
N ALA A 80 -10.12 5.27 6.40
CA ALA A 80 -10.07 6.46 7.24
C ALA A 80 -11.47 7.08 7.45
N ALA A 81 -12.32 7.08 6.42
CA ALA A 81 -13.67 7.63 6.48
C ALA A 81 -14.63 6.86 7.41
N ILE A 82 -14.33 5.60 7.77
CA ILE A 82 -15.16 4.79 8.66
C ILE A 82 -14.56 4.59 10.04
N LEU A 83 -13.30 5.00 10.23
CA LEU A 83 -12.71 5.01 11.55
C LEU A 83 -13.42 6.07 12.40
N PRO A 84 -13.69 5.79 13.69
CA PRO A 84 -14.15 6.82 14.60
C PRO A 84 -13.13 7.96 14.60
N THR A 85 -13.55 9.21 14.41
CA THR A 85 -12.67 10.34 14.70
C THR A 85 -12.25 10.23 16.15
N ALA A 86 -10.95 10.11 16.41
CA ALA A 86 -10.44 10.14 17.77
C ALA A 86 -10.94 11.43 18.43
N SER A 87 -11.69 11.31 19.52
CA SER A 87 -11.94 12.46 20.37
C SER A 87 -10.60 12.95 20.92
N PRO A 88 -10.34 14.27 20.91
CA PRO A 88 -9.10 14.85 21.43
C PRO A 88 -8.91 14.58 22.92
#